data_AF-A0A1F7LXH1-F1
#
_entry.id   AF-A0A1F7LXH1-F1
#
_cell.length_a   1.000
_cell.length_b   1.000
_cell.length_c   1.000
_cell.angle_alpha   90.00
_cell.angle_beta   90.00
_cell.angle_gamma   90.00
#
_symmetry.space_group_name_H-M   'P 1'
#
loop_
_entity.id
_entity.type
_entity.pdbx_description
1 polymer ?
#
loop_
_entity_poly.entity_id
_entity_poly.type
_entity_poly.pdbx_seq_one_letter_code
_entity_poly.pdbx_strand_id
1 'polypeptide(L)'
;MMRQYRELRRRYPDHLLLFRLGDFYETFFEDAEAAARLLQITLTSRQGAPMAGIPHHAADGYVAKLIRAGRKVAMCEQLEAPAKGRKLLRRDVVRVITPGTITDTAYLAGAATNFLLALAPGRSALGVALVDVSTGEFWAGEDGGADAGVLAAALLRRPAEILLPEPLRADRALLERLGAAGAALTFCDPAAFGGRRAAADLAAHFRVESLDAFGVTDMTVGLEAAAGALGYLRATQGQALGHLTRLARLRSADAMVLDETAVATLELSEASDGSVRNSLLGVLDETVTPMGARCLRQWLLRPLTEPAAIGERQDAVEALVAAPAARARLRTLLRGVGDLERLTSRATLGVAHARDLVGLRACLAPLGDARAACAGLEVPLLARARAELADLEDLAALLRAALADEPPLALHEGGLIREGWDAGLDAITGDARQAREWIAGLEGRERARTGIPSLRVRFNRVFGYGIEITHAHTARVPAEYVRRQTLTGAERYVTEELREYEARALGADERRQRLELELFEDVRRRVAARAPELLVTARALARLDTLGALAEVAHVRGHVRPVVDRSDALQIVEGRHPVLEARAGTPVTPNDVALDGEARIVILTGPNMSGKSVYLR
;
A
#
# COMPACT_ATOMS: atom_id res chain seq x y z
N MET A 1 28.95 -16.61 9.62
CA MET A 1 27.53 -16.17 9.74
C MET A 1 27.40 -15.04 10.77
N MET A 2 27.66 -15.26 12.07
CA MET A 2 27.53 -14.20 13.09
C MET A 2 28.31 -12.90 12.82
N ARG A 3 29.46 -12.99 12.15
CA ARG A 3 30.19 -11.80 11.68
C ARG A 3 29.36 -10.96 10.69
N GLN A 4 28.71 -11.58 9.71
CA GLN A 4 27.81 -10.90 8.76
C GLN A 4 26.58 -10.32 9.48
N TYR A 5 25.99 -11.06 10.43
CA TYR A 5 24.87 -10.56 11.21
C TYR A 5 25.24 -9.27 11.97
N ARG A 6 26.37 -9.29 12.70
CA ARG A 6 26.86 -8.11 13.44
C ARG A 6 27.19 -6.93 12.53
N GLU A 7 27.71 -7.19 11.33
CA GLU A 7 27.99 -6.15 10.33
C GLU A 7 26.70 -5.49 9.85
N LEU A 8 25.69 -6.27 9.47
CA LEU A 8 24.38 -5.74 9.07
C LEU A 8 23.67 -5.03 10.24
N ARG A 9 23.77 -5.56 11.46
CA ARG A 9 23.19 -4.93 12.65
C ARG A 9 23.81 -3.56 12.98
N ARG A 10 25.08 -3.35 12.66
CA ARG A 10 25.74 -2.02 12.76
C ARG A 10 25.25 -1.04 11.71
N ARG A 11 24.91 -1.52 10.50
CA ARG A 11 24.30 -0.69 9.45
C ARG A 11 22.85 -0.29 9.77
N TYR A 12 22.13 -1.14 10.51
CA TYR A 12 20.74 -0.92 10.89
C TYR A 12 20.56 -0.95 12.43
N PRO A 13 21.12 0.03 13.16
CA PRO A 13 21.14 0.01 14.63
C PRO A 13 19.75 0.07 15.28
N ASP A 14 18.79 0.71 14.62
CA ASP A 14 17.43 0.93 15.15
C ASP A 14 16.39 -0.04 14.59
N HIS A 15 16.82 -1.08 13.87
CA HIS A 15 15.92 -2.04 13.24
C HIS A 15 16.04 -3.41 13.89
N LEU A 16 14.91 -4.10 13.96
CA LEU A 16 14.90 -5.54 14.21
C LEU A 16 15.35 -6.25 12.93
N LEU A 17 16.50 -6.93 13.00
CA LEU A 17 17.08 -7.61 11.85
C LEU A 17 16.51 -9.03 11.71
N LEU A 18 15.72 -9.26 10.66
CA LEU A 18 15.24 -10.58 10.24
C LEU A 18 16.22 -11.19 9.24
N PHE A 19 16.99 -12.18 9.68
CA PHE A 19 18.12 -12.74 8.95
C PHE A 19 17.78 -14.10 8.34
N ARG A 20 17.70 -14.19 6.99
CA ARG A 20 17.28 -15.42 6.31
C ARG A 20 18.29 -16.56 6.43
N LEU A 21 17.83 -17.65 7.05
CA LEU A 21 18.55 -18.91 7.24
C LEU A 21 17.68 -20.09 6.78
N GLY A 22 17.80 -20.45 5.50
CA GLY A 22 16.96 -21.48 4.89
C GLY A 22 15.53 -20.99 4.77
N ASP A 23 14.59 -21.76 5.31
CA ASP A 23 13.15 -21.47 5.29
C ASP A 23 12.67 -20.63 6.49
N PHE A 24 13.60 -20.05 7.26
CA PHE A 24 13.29 -19.21 8.42
C PHE A 24 13.96 -17.84 8.31
N TYR A 25 13.30 -16.82 8.85
CA TYR A 25 13.98 -15.61 9.31
C TYR A 25 14.30 -15.78 10.79
N GLU A 26 15.57 -15.73 11.13
CA GLU A 26 16.05 -15.75 12.51
C GLU A 26 16.50 -14.35 12.93
N THR A 27 16.34 -14.04 14.20
CA THR A 27 16.88 -12.85 14.84
C THR A 27 17.66 -13.26 16.09
N PHE A 28 18.64 -12.45 16.51
CA PHE A 28 19.58 -12.81 17.57
C PHE A 28 19.76 -11.70 18.61
N PHE A 29 20.21 -12.09 19.81
CA PHE A 29 20.52 -11.19 20.93
C PHE A 29 19.29 -10.38 21.38
N GLU A 30 19.42 -9.07 21.57
CA GLU A 30 18.34 -8.20 22.06
C GLU A 30 17.15 -8.16 21.08
N ASP A 31 17.43 -8.29 19.78
CA ASP A 31 16.38 -8.37 18.77
C ASP A 31 15.55 -9.66 18.91
N ALA A 32 16.17 -10.77 19.34
CA ALA A 32 15.48 -12.03 19.61
C ALA A 32 14.56 -11.95 20.83
N GLU A 33 15.02 -11.33 21.91
CA GLU A 33 14.21 -11.13 23.11
C GLU A 33 13.02 -10.22 22.83
N ALA A 34 13.24 -9.14 22.08
CA ALA A 34 12.18 -8.24 21.65
C ALA A 34 11.17 -8.95 20.72
N ALA A 35 11.65 -9.71 19.73
CA ALA A 35 10.79 -10.47 18.81
C ALA A 35 9.97 -11.53 19.56
N ALA A 36 10.59 -12.30 20.45
CA ALA A 36 9.91 -13.34 21.22
C ALA A 36 8.74 -12.77 22.05
N ARG A 37 8.97 -11.63 22.72
CA ARG A 37 7.93 -10.96 23.52
C ARG A 37 6.81 -10.38 22.65
N LEU A 38 7.15 -9.67 21.58
CA LEU A 38 6.17 -8.97 20.73
C LEU A 38 5.35 -9.93 19.87
N LEU A 39 5.99 -11.00 19.37
CA LEU A 39 5.35 -11.96 18.47
C LEU A 39 4.78 -13.17 19.22
N GLN A 40 5.04 -13.29 20.52
CA GLN A 40 4.69 -14.45 21.35
C GLN A 40 5.23 -15.76 20.75
N ILE A 41 6.49 -15.73 20.32
CA ILE A 41 7.20 -16.89 19.77
C ILE A 41 8.26 -17.39 20.76
N THR A 42 8.65 -18.65 20.65
CA THR A 42 9.64 -19.27 21.53
C THR A 42 11.01 -18.60 21.40
N LEU A 43 11.54 -18.11 22.53
CA LEU A 43 12.94 -17.72 22.66
C LEU A 43 13.79 -18.97 22.92
N THR A 44 14.82 -19.17 22.11
CA THR A 44 15.75 -20.30 22.16
C THR A 44 17.18 -19.78 22.11
N SER A 45 18.19 -20.67 22.08
CA SER A 45 19.59 -20.28 21.96
C SER A 45 20.31 -21.06 20.87
N ARG A 46 21.23 -20.39 20.19
CA ARG A 46 22.10 -20.98 19.16
C ARG A 46 23.54 -20.60 19.45
N GLN A 47 24.39 -21.60 19.73
CA GLN A 47 25.81 -21.38 20.09
C GLN A 47 25.97 -20.37 21.25
N GLY A 48 25.06 -20.41 22.23
CA GLY A 48 25.07 -19.52 23.40
C GLY A 48 24.48 -18.12 23.17
N ALA A 49 24.02 -17.78 21.96
CA ALA A 49 23.33 -16.52 21.69
C ALA A 49 21.80 -16.70 21.73
N PRO A 50 21.02 -15.80 22.37
CA PRO A 50 19.56 -15.79 22.27
C PRO A 50 19.11 -15.71 20.81
N MET A 51 18.08 -16.47 20.46
CA MET A 51 17.56 -16.59 19.11
C MET A 51 16.04 -16.75 19.13
N ALA A 52 15.35 -16.08 18.19
CA ALA A 52 13.96 -16.31 17.88
C ALA A 52 13.80 -16.36 16.36
N GLY A 53 12.81 -17.09 15.85
CA GLY A 53 12.65 -17.26 14.41
C GLY A 53 11.21 -17.45 13.98
N ILE A 54 10.93 -17.04 12.75
CA ILE A 54 9.63 -17.16 12.08
C ILE A 54 9.81 -17.83 10.71
N PRO A 55 8.85 -18.64 10.25
CA PRO A 55 8.93 -19.27 8.94
C PRO A 55 8.82 -18.21 7.84
N HIS A 56 9.70 -18.29 6.82
CA HIS A 56 9.79 -17.35 5.71
C HIS A 56 8.44 -17.16 4.99
N HIS A 57 7.71 -18.26 4.74
CA HIS A 57 6.43 -18.22 4.03
C HIS A 57 5.29 -17.53 4.79
N ALA A 58 5.43 -17.34 6.10
CA ALA A 58 4.45 -16.63 6.91
C ALA A 58 5.00 -15.30 7.47
N ALA A 59 6.15 -14.84 6.97
CA ALA A 59 6.85 -13.69 7.51
C ALA A 59 5.99 -12.42 7.54
N ASP A 60 5.15 -12.22 6.51
CA ASP A 60 4.34 -11.02 6.37
C ASP A 60 3.41 -10.78 7.57
N GLY A 61 2.75 -11.83 8.08
CA GLY A 61 1.87 -11.71 9.23
C GLY A 61 2.61 -11.30 10.51
N TYR A 62 3.84 -11.78 10.70
CA TYR A 62 4.67 -11.41 11.85
C TYR A 62 5.28 -10.02 11.69
N VAL A 63 5.73 -9.67 10.48
CA VAL A 63 6.21 -8.31 10.17
C VAL A 63 5.11 -7.30 10.45
N ALA A 64 3.87 -7.55 10.01
CA ALA A 64 2.72 -6.68 10.31
C ALA A 64 2.55 -6.42 11.82
N LYS A 65 2.71 -7.46 12.65
CA LYS A 65 2.65 -7.32 14.13
C LYS A 65 3.79 -6.48 14.68
N LEU A 66 5.03 -6.67 14.19
CA LEU A 66 6.18 -5.85 14.60
C LEU A 66 5.98 -4.37 14.23
N ILE A 67 5.49 -4.11 13.02
CA ILE A 67 5.25 -2.75 12.56
C ILE A 67 4.14 -2.07 13.39
N ARG A 68 3.04 -2.76 13.68
CA ARG A 68 1.98 -2.24 14.56
C ARG A 68 2.45 -1.96 15.99
N ALA A 69 3.49 -2.66 16.44
CA ALA A 69 4.16 -2.39 17.71
C ALA A 69 5.20 -1.25 17.62
N GLY A 70 5.22 -0.49 16.52
CA GLY A 70 6.12 0.64 16.30
C GLY A 70 7.57 0.24 16.00
N ARG A 71 7.86 -1.04 15.68
CA ARG A 71 9.22 -1.50 15.38
C ARG A 71 9.54 -1.30 13.90
N LYS A 72 10.78 -0.90 13.61
CA LYS A 72 11.35 -0.96 12.26
C LYS A 72 11.96 -2.33 12.02
N VAL A 73 11.83 -2.85 10.80
CA VAL A 73 12.27 -4.20 10.43
C VAL A 73 13.20 -4.11 9.22
N ALA A 74 14.35 -4.75 9.31
CA ALA A 74 15.26 -4.94 8.19
C ALA A 74 15.25 -6.41 7.77
N MET A 75 14.87 -6.70 6.54
CA MET A 75 14.82 -8.05 5.98
C MET A 75 16.09 -8.35 5.21
N CYS A 76 16.85 -9.31 5.70
CA CYS A 76 18.11 -9.75 5.11
C CYS A 76 17.92 -11.05 4.34
N GLU A 77 18.24 -11.03 3.05
CA GLU A 77 18.09 -12.14 2.12
C GLU A 77 19.42 -12.80 1.76
N GLN A 78 19.33 -14.01 1.19
CA GLN A 78 20.47 -14.69 0.58
C GLN A 78 20.56 -14.28 -0.89
N LEU A 79 21.65 -13.62 -1.28
CA LEU A 79 21.83 -13.10 -2.64
C LEU A 79 22.39 -14.14 -3.62
N GLU A 80 22.91 -15.25 -3.10
CA GLU A 80 23.56 -16.31 -3.89
C GLU A 80 22.86 -17.65 -3.62
N ALA A 81 22.68 -18.45 -4.69
CA ALA A 81 22.20 -19.82 -4.56
C ALA A 81 23.22 -20.71 -3.83
N PRO A 82 22.79 -21.71 -3.04
CA PRO A 82 23.70 -22.64 -2.37
C PRO A 82 24.54 -23.46 -3.38
N ALA A 83 25.78 -23.06 -3.63
CA ALA A 83 26.72 -23.81 -4.47
C ALA A 83 27.53 -24.82 -3.64
N LYS A 84 27.75 -26.03 -4.17
CA LYS A 84 28.58 -27.06 -3.54
C LYS A 84 29.98 -26.51 -3.25
N GLY A 85 30.37 -26.48 -1.97
CA GLY A 85 31.71 -26.06 -1.51
C GLY A 85 31.78 -24.67 -0.86
N ARG A 86 30.79 -23.79 -1.04
CA ARG A 86 30.75 -22.48 -0.36
C ARG A 86 30.02 -22.58 0.98
N LYS A 87 30.77 -22.52 2.09
CA LYS A 87 30.20 -22.55 3.45
C LYS A 87 29.50 -21.24 3.89
N LEU A 88 29.73 -20.13 3.19
CA LEU A 88 29.18 -18.82 3.56
C LEU A 88 28.57 -18.12 2.34
N LEU A 89 27.23 -18.05 2.31
CA LEU A 89 26.49 -17.29 1.30
C LEU A 89 26.55 -15.79 1.60
N ARG A 90 26.66 -14.96 0.55
CA ARG A 90 26.53 -13.51 0.68
C ARG A 90 25.08 -13.15 1.04
N ARG A 91 24.94 -12.23 1.99
CA ARG A 91 23.66 -11.75 2.50
C ARG A 91 23.70 -10.24 2.60
N ASP A 92 22.57 -9.61 2.31
CA ASP A 92 22.39 -8.18 2.50
C ASP A 92 20.92 -7.88 2.81
N VAL A 93 20.67 -6.70 3.37
CA VAL A 93 19.31 -6.21 3.58
C VAL A 93 18.75 -5.78 2.23
N VAL A 94 17.64 -6.40 1.83
CA VAL A 94 16.96 -6.09 0.56
C VAL A 94 15.71 -5.25 0.76
N ARG A 95 15.17 -5.22 1.98
CA ARG A 95 13.95 -4.49 2.31
C ARG A 95 14.04 -3.93 3.71
N VAL A 96 13.75 -2.64 3.83
CA VAL A 96 13.57 -1.96 5.12
C VAL A 96 12.10 -1.56 5.21
N ILE A 97 11.47 -1.90 6.32
CA ILE A 97 10.05 -1.65 6.55
C ILE A 97 9.94 -0.86 7.85
N THR A 98 9.34 0.32 7.77
CA THR A 98 9.12 1.20 8.93
C THR A 98 7.64 1.54 9.02
N PRO A 99 7.13 1.92 10.21
CA PRO A 99 5.71 2.21 10.38
C PRO A 99 5.17 3.27 9.42
N GLY A 100 5.94 4.32 9.09
CA GLY A 100 5.50 5.38 8.17
C GLY A 100 5.75 5.11 6.68
N THR A 101 6.42 4.01 6.32
CA THR A 101 6.86 3.76 4.92
C THR A 101 6.24 2.53 4.28
N ILE A 102 5.11 2.07 4.83
CA ILE A 102 4.41 0.88 4.38
C ILE A 102 3.70 1.17 3.05
N THR A 103 3.99 0.34 2.04
CA THR A 103 3.35 0.39 0.71
C THR A 103 2.58 -0.89 0.39
N ASP A 104 2.83 -1.95 1.15
CA ASP A 104 2.25 -3.27 0.97
C ASP A 104 0.87 -3.35 1.62
N THR A 105 -0.14 -3.73 0.83
CA THR A 105 -1.51 -3.89 1.31
C THR A 105 -1.63 -4.97 2.38
N ALA A 106 -0.71 -5.94 2.43
CA ALA A 106 -0.69 -6.97 3.47
C ALA A 106 -0.44 -6.40 4.88
N TYR A 107 0.24 -5.25 4.97
CA TYR A 107 0.60 -4.61 6.24
C TYR A 107 -0.36 -3.46 6.60
N LEU A 108 -1.04 -2.87 5.62
CA LEU A 108 -1.96 -1.75 5.81
C LEU A 108 -3.31 -2.20 6.37
N ALA A 109 -3.87 -1.42 7.30
CA ALA A 109 -5.17 -1.69 7.91
C ALA A 109 -6.32 -1.25 6.98
N GLY A 110 -6.61 -2.04 5.94
CA GLY A 110 -7.72 -1.78 5.02
C GLY A 110 -7.65 -0.38 4.42
N ALA A 111 -8.69 0.42 4.62
CA ALA A 111 -8.77 1.80 4.11
C ALA A 111 -8.07 2.87 5.00
N ALA A 112 -7.30 2.50 6.02
CA ALA A 112 -6.59 3.49 6.83
C ALA A 112 -5.45 4.18 6.05
N THR A 113 -5.26 5.48 6.27
CA THR A 113 -4.07 6.23 5.81
C THR A 113 -2.85 5.84 6.63
N ASN A 114 -1.64 5.91 6.05
CA ASN A 114 -0.39 5.59 6.72
C ASN A 114 0.62 6.72 6.56
N PHE A 115 0.38 7.81 7.28
CA PHE A 115 1.22 9.00 7.19
C PHE A 115 2.55 8.84 7.93
N LEU A 116 3.61 9.31 7.28
CA LEU A 116 4.88 9.70 7.87
C LEU A 116 4.84 11.22 8.11
N LEU A 117 5.05 11.63 9.35
CA LEU A 117 5.23 13.04 9.71
C LEU A 117 6.71 13.35 9.81
N ALA A 118 7.16 14.48 9.31
CA ALA A 118 8.51 15.00 9.53
C ALA A 118 8.44 16.41 10.12
N LEU A 119 9.31 16.69 11.08
CA LEU A 119 9.40 17.98 11.76
C LEU A 119 10.77 18.62 11.52
N ALA A 120 10.82 19.93 11.31
CA ALA A 120 12.07 20.66 11.17
C ALA A 120 12.10 21.88 12.11
N PRO A 121 13.09 22.00 13.02
CA PRO A 121 13.15 23.12 13.95
C PRO A 121 13.56 24.41 13.25
N GLY A 122 12.76 25.47 13.40
CA GLY A 122 13.11 26.84 13.04
C GLY A 122 13.32 27.73 14.25
N ARG A 123 13.71 28.99 14.00
CA ARG A 123 13.89 29.99 15.07
C ARG A 123 12.57 30.45 15.68
N SER A 124 11.52 30.57 14.86
CA SER A 124 10.22 31.14 15.24
C SER A 124 9.02 30.27 14.87
N ALA A 125 9.26 29.18 14.14
CA ALA A 125 8.24 28.24 13.68
C ALA A 125 8.83 26.84 13.58
N LEU A 126 7.97 25.83 13.65
CA LEU A 126 8.30 24.43 13.43
C LEU A 126 7.81 24.02 12.04
N GLY A 127 8.70 23.53 11.19
CA GLY A 127 8.31 22.93 9.91
C GLY A 127 7.57 21.63 10.12
N VAL A 128 6.49 21.42 9.39
CA VAL A 128 5.62 20.24 9.47
C VAL A 128 5.41 19.69 8.07
N ALA A 129 5.71 18.42 7.84
CA ALA A 129 5.41 17.75 6.57
C ALA A 129 4.79 16.38 6.78
N LEU A 130 3.71 16.09 6.06
CA LEU A 130 3.00 14.80 6.11
C LEU A 130 3.04 14.15 4.74
N VAL A 131 3.46 12.89 4.68
CA VAL A 131 3.48 12.12 3.44
C VAL A 131 2.90 10.73 3.65
N ASP A 132 2.02 10.29 2.76
CA ASP A 132 1.60 8.88 2.67
C ASP A 132 2.20 8.30 1.39
N VAL A 133 3.22 7.45 1.56
CA VAL A 133 3.93 6.83 0.45
C VAL A 133 3.07 5.85 -0.33
N SER A 134 1.99 5.32 0.26
CA SER A 134 1.08 4.39 -0.40
C SER A 134 0.11 5.11 -1.34
N THR A 135 -0.19 6.39 -1.11
CA THR A 135 -1.15 7.15 -1.92
C THR A 135 -0.52 8.27 -2.74
N GLY A 136 0.67 8.73 -2.35
CA GLY A 136 1.32 9.88 -2.96
C GLY A 136 0.89 11.23 -2.37
N GLU A 137 0.04 11.23 -1.33
CA GLU A 137 -0.32 12.46 -0.62
C GLU A 137 0.91 13.06 0.05
N PHE A 138 1.14 14.36 -0.17
CA PHE A 138 2.26 15.07 0.41
C PHE A 138 1.88 16.52 0.74
N TRP A 139 2.02 16.87 2.01
CA TRP A 139 1.64 18.15 2.59
C TRP A 139 2.82 18.77 3.33
N ALA A 140 2.95 20.10 3.29
CA ALA A 140 3.92 20.85 4.09
C ALA A 140 3.31 22.15 4.63
N GLY A 141 3.75 22.56 5.81
CA GLY A 141 3.34 23.80 6.47
C GLY A 141 4.32 24.21 7.57
N GLU A 142 4.03 25.33 8.23
CA GLU A 142 4.83 25.87 9.32
C GLU A 142 3.92 26.15 10.52
N ASP A 143 4.27 25.62 11.68
CA ASP A 143 3.57 25.81 12.95
C ASP A 143 4.27 26.92 13.75
N GLY A 144 3.69 28.12 13.74
CA GLY A 144 4.24 29.30 14.42
C GLY A 144 3.70 30.62 13.84
N GLY A 145 3.74 31.69 14.63
CA GLY A 145 3.23 33.00 14.20
C GLY A 145 1.74 32.97 13.83
N ALA A 146 1.42 33.32 12.58
CA ALA A 146 0.04 33.38 12.06
C ALA A 146 -0.60 32.00 11.79
N ASP A 147 0.20 30.93 11.67
CA ASP A 147 -0.25 29.58 11.33
C ASP A 147 -0.16 28.63 12.54
N ALA A 148 -0.48 29.10 13.75
CA ALA A 148 -0.53 28.26 14.94
C ALA A 148 -1.56 27.13 14.79
N GLY A 149 -1.18 25.90 15.17
CA GLY A 149 -2.06 24.72 15.16
C GLY A 149 -1.86 23.76 13.98
N VAL A 150 -0.93 24.06 13.06
CA VAL A 150 -0.57 23.17 11.94
C VAL A 150 -0.07 21.82 12.44
N LEU A 151 0.73 21.78 13.52
CA LEU A 151 1.19 20.52 14.11
C LEU A 151 0.01 19.71 14.68
N ALA A 152 -0.95 20.36 15.34
CA ALA A 152 -2.14 19.68 15.87
C ALA A 152 -2.97 19.07 14.73
N ALA A 153 -3.21 19.85 13.67
CA ALA A 153 -3.91 19.37 12.47
C ALA A 153 -3.19 18.20 11.79
N ALA A 154 -1.85 18.17 11.84
CA ALA A 154 -1.07 17.06 11.33
C ALA A 154 -1.20 15.79 12.21
N LEU A 155 -1.14 15.94 13.54
CA LEU A 155 -1.25 14.83 14.48
C LEU A 155 -2.64 14.19 14.48
N LEU A 156 -3.70 14.95 14.21
CA LEU A 156 -5.05 14.41 14.02
C LEU A 156 -5.16 13.39 12.89
N ARG A 157 -4.24 13.42 11.92
CA ARG A 157 -4.17 12.41 10.85
C ARG A 157 -3.49 11.12 11.29
N ARG A 158 -3.11 11.02 12.57
CA ARG A 158 -2.53 9.85 13.23
C ARG A 158 -1.36 9.27 12.43
N PRO A 159 -0.25 10.04 12.27
CA PRO A 159 0.93 9.51 11.60
C PRO A 159 1.44 8.27 12.31
N ALA A 160 1.83 7.25 11.54
CA ALA A 160 2.38 6.00 12.09
C ALA A 160 3.83 6.17 12.56
N GLU A 161 4.53 7.15 12.01
CA GLU A 161 5.92 7.45 12.32
C GLU A 161 6.19 8.96 12.22
N ILE A 162 7.04 9.47 13.11
CA ILE A 162 7.42 10.88 13.19
C ILE A 162 8.94 11.02 13.11
N LEU A 163 9.43 11.71 12.09
CA LEU A 163 10.84 12.04 11.88
C LEU A 163 11.20 13.33 12.61
N LEU A 164 12.30 13.27 13.35
CA LEU A 164 12.81 14.33 14.20
C LEU A 164 14.31 14.51 13.96
N PRO A 165 14.81 15.70 13.64
CA PRO A 165 16.22 16.01 13.71
C PRO A 165 16.75 15.78 15.13
N GLU A 166 17.98 15.26 15.25
CA GLU A 166 18.63 14.97 16.54
C GLU A 166 18.50 16.07 17.61
N PRO A 167 18.62 17.38 17.27
CA PRO A 167 18.46 18.48 18.24
C PRO A 167 17.09 18.51 18.96
N LEU A 168 16.01 18.02 18.33
CA LEU A 168 14.69 17.98 18.95
C LEU A 168 14.60 16.99 20.12
N ARG A 169 15.62 16.13 20.34
CA ARG A 169 15.68 15.27 21.54
C ARG A 169 15.70 16.04 22.86
N ALA A 170 16.17 17.29 22.83
CA ALA A 170 16.24 18.12 24.03
C ALA A 170 14.88 18.68 24.46
N ASP A 171 13.89 18.74 23.56
CA ASP A 171 12.57 19.30 23.81
C ASP A 171 11.62 18.24 24.40
N ARG A 172 11.60 18.15 25.75
CA ARG A 172 10.79 17.15 26.45
C ARG A 172 9.29 17.36 26.26
N ALA A 173 8.82 18.60 26.23
CA ALA A 173 7.40 18.90 26.07
C ALA A 173 6.89 18.49 24.69
N LEU A 174 7.68 18.75 23.65
CA LEU A 174 7.36 18.27 22.31
C LEU A 174 7.33 16.73 22.26
N LEU A 175 8.34 16.06 22.82
CA LEU A 175 8.39 14.59 22.82
C LEU A 175 7.23 13.94 23.56
N GLU A 176 6.78 14.50 24.68
CA GLU A 176 5.60 14.03 25.40
C GLU A 176 4.33 14.18 24.56
N ARG A 177 4.16 15.34 23.92
CA ARG A 177 3.04 15.61 23.01
C ARG A 177 3.03 14.65 21.82
N LEU A 178 4.18 14.39 21.20
CA LEU A 178 4.29 13.45 20.07
C LEU A 178 4.12 11.99 20.52
N GLY A 179 4.58 11.63 21.72
CA GLY A 179 4.41 10.31 22.30
C GLY A 179 2.96 9.97 22.60
N ALA A 180 2.15 10.96 23.01
CA ALA A 180 0.72 10.81 23.23
C ALA A 180 -0.05 10.42 21.95
N ALA A 181 0.45 10.81 20.78
CA ALA A 181 -0.12 10.42 19.49
C ALA A 181 0.10 8.93 19.14
N GLY A 182 0.91 8.20 19.91
CA GLY A 182 1.16 6.76 19.73
C GLY A 182 2.03 6.40 18.52
N ALA A 183 2.66 7.39 17.87
CA ALA A 183 3.49 7.21 16.70
C ALA A 183 4.92 6.77 17.05
N ALA A 184 5.57 6.00 16.17
CA ALA A 184 6.98 5.68 16.32
C ALA A 184 7.85 6.92 16.11
N LEU A 185 8.70 7.28 17.08
CA LEU A 185 9.63 8.41 16.95
C LEU A 185 10.94 7.96 16.32
N THR A 186 11.34 8.65 15.26
CA THR A 186 12.54 8.36 14.49
C THR A 186 13.43 9.58 14.45
N PHE A 187 14.59 9.46 15.09
CA PHE A 187 15.59 10.52 15.10
C PHE A 187 16.53 10.39 13.91
N CYS A 188 16.85 11.53 13.29
CA CYS A 188 17.62 11.61 12.06
C CYS A 188 18.70 12.69 12.17
N ASP A 189 19.78 12.51 11.41
CA ASP A 189 20.80 13.54 11.26
C ASP A 189 20.17 14.81 10.65
N PRO A 190 20.44 16.02 11.21
CA PRO A 190 19.95 17.28 10.64
C PRO A 190 20.23 17.46 9.15
N ALA A 191 21.35 16.92 8.64
CA ALA A 191 21.69 16.98 7.23
C ALA A 191 20.66 16.29 6.31
N ALA A 192 19.86 15.35 6.84
CA ALA A 192 18.81 14.67 6.09
C ALA A 192 17.66 15.62 5.67
N PHE A 193 17.51 16.77 6.33
CA PHE A 193 16.43 17.73 6.09
C PHE A 193 16.79 18.79 5.03
N GLY A 194 17.92 18.62 4.34
CA GLY A 194 18.36 19.46 3.21
C GLY A 194 18.85 20.86 3.58
N GLY A 195 18.31 21.46 4.64
CA GLY A 195 18.58 22.84 5.05
C GLY A 195 18.34 23.80 3.88
N ARG A 196 19.34 24.61 3.54
CA ARG A 196 19.29 25.54 2.38
C ARG A 196 19.04 24.86 1.03
N ARG A 197 19.26 23.54 0.90
CA ARG A 197 19.01 22.79 -0.35
C ARG A 197 17.59 22.22 -0.44
N ALA A 198 16.79 22.28 0.62
CA ALA A 198 15.48 21.64 0.69
C ALA A 198 14.58 22.00 -0.51
N ALA A 199 14.48 23.29 -0.85
CA ALA A 199 13.70 23.75 -2.01
C ALA A 199 14.22 23.19 -3.33
N ALA A 200 15.54 23.16 -3.54
CA ALA A 200 16.16 22.63 -4.75
C ALA A 200 15.99 21.11 -4.86
N ASP A 201 16.13 20.38 -3.76
CA ASP A 201 15.95 18.92 -3.70
C ASP A 201 14.51 18.52 -4.01
N LEU A 202 13.53 19.30 -3.53
CA LEU A 202 12.11 19.13 -3.85
C LEU A 202 11.80 19.50 -5.30
N ALA A 203 12.30 20.62 -5.81
CA ALA A 203 12.12 21.03 -7.20
C ALA A 203 12.68 19.98 -8.18
N ALA A 204 13.86 19.43 -7.87
CA ALA A 204 14.47 18.34 -8.63
C ALA A 204 13.62 17.06 -8.60
N HIS A 205 12.98 16.75 -7.46
CA HIS A 205 12.09 15.60 -7.36
C HIS A 205 10.82 15.76 -8.20
N PHE A 206 10.16 16.91 -8.10
CA PHE A 206 8.94 17.22 -8.87
C PHE A 206 9.22 17.57 -10.34
N ARG A 207 10.50 17.67 -10.74
CA ARG A 207 10.95 18.01 -12.10
C ARG A 207 10.41 19.36 -12.57
N VAL A 208 10.47 20.35 -11.67
CA VAL A 208 10.08 21.74 -11.92
C VAL A 208 11.26 22.67 -11.68
N GLU A 209 11.26 23.84 -12.32
CA GLU A 209 12.30 24.86 -12.11
C GLU A 209 12.16 25.54 -10.75
N SER A 210 10.91 25.79 -10.31
CA SER A 210 10.59 26.38 -9.01
C SER A 210 9.35 25.73 -8.39
N LEU A 211 9.16 25.94 -7.08
CA LEU A 211 7.99 25.43 -6.36
C LEU A 211 6.78 26.38 -6.41
N ASP A 212 6.80 27.41 -7.26
CA ASP A 212 5.76 28.46 -7.30
C ASP A 212 4.38 27.87 -7.62
N ALA A 213 4.32 26.89 -8.53
CA ALA A 213 3.10 26.21 -8.91
C ALA A 213 2.44 25.44 -7.74
N PHE A 214 3.18 25.17 -6.66
CA PHE A 214 2.67 24.50 -5.47
C PHE A 214 2.19 25.48 -4.38
N GLY A 215 2.52 26.77 -4.47
CA GLY A 215 2.12 27.79 -3.49
C GLY A 215 2.80 27.61 -2.12
N VAL A 216 4.06 27.15 -2.12
CA VAL A 216 4.85 26.83 -0.92
C VAL A 216 6.20 27.56 -0.86
N THR A 217 6.50 28.46 -1.80
CA THR A 217 7.82 29.09 -1.94
C THR A 217 8.18 30.08 -0.84
N ASP A 218 7.18 30.58 -0.13
CA ASP A 218 7.32 31.42 1.06
C ASP A 218 7.64 30.62 2.34
N MET A 219 7.49 29.30 2.34
CA MET A 219 7.90 28.45 3.46
C MET A 219 9.42 28.25 3.45
N THR A 220 10.03 28.16 4.63
CA THR A 220 11.42 27.75 4.80
C THR A 220 11.50 26.42 5.53
N VAL A 221 11.11 26.38 6.80
CA VAL A 221 11.22 25.15 7.62
C VAL A 221 10.19 24.10 7.21
N GLY A 222 9.05 24.51 6.67
CA GLY A 222 8.10 23.59 6.04
C GLY A 222 8.71 22.80 4.88
N LEU A 223 9.56 23.46 4.07
CA LEU A 223 10.28 22.79 2.98
C LEU A 223 11.39 21.88 3.50
N GLU A 224 12.09 22.27 4.57
CA GLU A 224 13.09 21.41 5.22
C GLU A 224 12.46 20.13 5.78
N ALA A 225 11.29 20.23 6.42
CA ALA A 225 10.52 19.07 6.87
C ALA A 225 10.13 18.16 5.70
N ALA A 226 9.65 18.73 4.60
CA ALA A 226 9.30 17.99 3.40
C ALA A 226 10.52 17.30 2.76
N ALA A 227 11.65 18.00 2.66
CA ALA A 227 12.89 17.42 2.17
C ALA A 227 13.38 16.27 3.06
N GLY A 228 13.25 16.40 4.39
CA GLY A 228 13.53 15.34 5.36
C GLY A 228 12.67 14.10 5.16
N ALA A 229 11.35 14.29 4.98
CA ALA A 229 10.43 13.20 4.66
C ALA A 229 10.82 12.50 3.35
N LEU A 230 11.08 13.27 2.29
CA LEU A 230 11.49 12.73 0.98
C LEU A 230 12.82 11.99 1.05
N GLY A 231 13.81 12.53 1.78
CA GLY A 231 15.11 11.89 2.00
C GLY A 231 14.96 10.55 2.71
N TYR A 232 14.11 10.48 3.73
CA TYR A 232 13.81 9.25 4.46
C TYR A 232 13.10 8.20 3.59
N LEU A 233 12.12 8.64 2.79
CA LEU A 233 11.47 7.76 1.81
C LEU A 233 12.48 7.22 0.80
N ARG A 234 13.42 8.03 0.31
CA ARG A 234 14.49 7.56 -0.58
C ARG A 234 15.41 6.54 0.07
N ALA A 235 15.71 6.71 1.36
CA ALA A 235 16.55 5.78 2.11
C ALA A 235 15.87 4.44 2.39
N THR A 236 14.53 4.42 2.49
CA THR A 236 13.75 3.21 2.83
C THR A 236 13.17 2.49 1.60
N GLN A 237 12.70 3.25 0.61
CA GLN A 237 12.02 2.73 -0.59
C GLN A 237 12.87 2.84 -1.88
N GLY A 238 13.98 3.56 -1.86
CA GLY A 238 14.80 3.85 -3.04
C GLY A 238 14.34 5.09 -3.82
N GLN A 239 14.87 5.27 -5.03
CA GLN A 239 14.70 6.51 -5.81
C GLN A 239 13.38 6.57 -6.62
N ALA A 240 12.64 5.47 -6.73
CA ALA A 240 11.46 5.33 -7.57
C ALA A 240 10.18 5.92 -6.93
N LEU A 241 10.22 7.18 -6.52
CA LEU A 241 9.10 7.88 -5.84
C LEU A 241 8.30 8.77 -6.80
N GLY A 242 8.23 8.42 -8.09
CA GLY A 242 7.62 9.27 -9.13
C GLY A 242 6.11 9.53 -8.98
N HIS A 243 5.44 8.79 -8.09
CA HIS A 243 4.01 8.96 -7.78
C HIS A 243 3.75 10.12 -6.81
N LEU A 244 4.78 10.59 -6.09
CA LEU A 244 4.72 11.83 -5.32
C LEU A 244 4.73 13.02 -6.30
N THR A 245 3.57 13.33 -6.86
CA THR A 245 3.42 14.26 -7.98
C THR A 245 3.13 15.70 -7.55
N ARG A 246 2.81 15.93 -6.29
CA ARG A 246 2.40 17.25 -5.80
C ARG A 246 2.75 17.45 -4.34
N LEU A 247 3.23 18.64 -4.00
CA LEU A 247 3.28 19.14 -2.62
C LEU A 247 2.13 20.12 -2.39
N ALA A 248 1.34 19.90 -1.35
CA ALA A 248 0.23 20.77 -0.97
C ALA A 248 0.55 21.55 0.32
N ARG A 249 0.07 22.78 0.41
CA ARG A 249 0.18 23.58 1.62
C ARG A 249 -0.77 23.07 2.70
N LEU A 250 -0.27 22.94 3.93
CA LEU A 250 -1.03 22.65 5.14
C LEU A 250 -1.11 23.93 5.99
N ARG A 251 -2.34 24.44 6.19
CA ARG A 251 -2.63 25.56 7.10
C ARG A 251 -3.68 25.15 8.12
N SER A 252 -3.61 25.78 9.29
CA SER A 252 -4.62 25.69 10.34
C SER A 252 -5.93 26.37 9.89
N ALA A 253 -5.83 27.54 9.25
CA ALA A 253 -6.99 28.35 8.84
C ALA A 253 -7.88 27.75 7.74
N ASP A 254 -7.38 26.78 6.96
CA ASP A 254 -8.14 26.19 5.84
C ASP A 254 -9.22 25.19 6.31
N ALA A 255 -9.36 24.96 7.62
CA ALA A 255 -10.32 24.04 8.21
C ALA A 255 -10.68 24.43 9.64
N MET A 256 -11.77 23.85 10.15
CA MET A 256 -12.12 24.00 11.57
C MET A 256 -11.03 23.34 12.41
N VAL A 257 -10.46 24.09 13.35
CA VAL A 257 -9.48 23.55 14.30
C VAL A 257 -10.20 22.60 15.24
N LEU A 258 -9.82 21.33 15.15
CA LEU A 258 -10.24 20.29 16.08
C LEU A 258 -9.00 19.88 16.89
N ASP A 259 -9.16 19.71 18.19
CA ASP A 259 -8.14 19.08 19.02
C ASP A 259 -8.43 17.58 19.20
N GLU A 260 -7.44 16.85 19.71
CA GLU A 260 -7.57 15.40 19.94
C GLU A 260 -8.71 15.07 20.91
N THR A 261 -8.98 15.95 21.88
CA THR A 261 -10.06 15.79 22.86
C THR A 261 -11.43 15.89 22.21
N ALA A 262 -11.65 16.85 21.33
CA ALA A 262 -12.89 17.01 20.57
C ALA A 262 -13.11 15.79 19.65
N VAL A 263 -12.07 15.36 18.92
CA VAL A 263 -12.15 14.18 18.04
C VAL A 263 -12.52 12.91 18.81
N ALA A 264 -11.94 12.71 20.00
CA ALA A 264 -12.25 11.57 20.86
C ALA A 264 -13.64 11.69 21.49
N THR A 265 -14.01 12.87 22.00
CA THR A 265 -15.28 13.10 22.71
C THR A 265 -16.49 13.00 21.78
N LEU A 266 -16.34 13.49 20.55
CA LEU A 266 -17.36 13.41 19.50
C LEU A 266 -17.35 12.04 18.79
N GLU A 267 -16.43 11.13 19.17
CA GLU A 267 -16.28 9.81 18.56
C GLU A 267 -16.23 9.88 17.02
N LEU A 268 -15.44 10.82 16.46
CA LEU A 268 -15.48 11.09 15.02
C LEU A 268 -14.97 9.89 14.20
N SER A 269 -13.84 9.32 14.61
CA SER A 269 -13.20 8.20 13.88
C SER A 269 -13.41 6.85 14.54
N GLU A 270 -13.36 6.81 15.87
CA GLU A 270 -13.49 5.61 16.70
C GLU A 270 -14.38 5.95 17.90
N ALA A 271 -15.19 4.99 18.31
CA ALA A 271 -15.95 5.09 19.55
C ALA A 271 -15.06 4.76 20.77
N SER A 272 -15.60 5.02 21.97
CA SER A 272 -14.91 4.81 23.25
C SER A 272 -14.50 3.34 23.49
N ASP A 273 -15.15 2.39 22.80
CA ASP A 273 -14.82 0.95 22.81
C ASP A 273 -13.75 0.56 21.77
N GLY A 274 -13.22 1.53 21.02
CA GLY A 274 -12.28 1.34 19.91
C GLY A 274 -12.93 0.93 18.58
N SER A 275 -14.26 0.81 18.52
CA SER A 275 -14.98 0.41 17.32
C SER A 275 -15.13 1.57 16.33
N VAL A 276 -14.71 1.35 15.09
CA VAL A 276 -14.98 2.28 13.98
C VAL A 276 -16.45 2.22 13.57
N ARG A 277 -17.08 1.04 13.59
CA ARG A 277 -18.50 0.89 13.19
C ARG A 277 -19.44 1.74 14.06
N ASN A 278 -19.07 1.93 15.32
CA ASN A 278 -19.86 2.66 16.27
C ASN A 278 -19.58 4.17 16.23
N SER A 279 -18.56 4.65 15.51
CA SER A 279 -18.19 6.08 15.46
C SER A 279 -19.04 6.86 14.45
N LEU A 280 -18.91 8.20 14.42
CA LEU A 280 -19.56 9.02 13.39
C LEU A 280 -19.10 8.61 11.98
N LEU A 281 -17.81 8.31 11.81
CA LEU A 281 -17.30 7.76 10.56
C LEU A 281 -18.01 6.46 10.17
N GLY A 282 -18.16 5.50 11.09
CA GLY A 282 -18.86 4.24 10.80
C GLY A 282 -20.33 4.41 10.42
N VAL A 283 -20.96 5.50 10.84
CA VAL A 283 -22.36 5.83 10.52
C VAL A 283 -22.51 6.49 9.16
N LEU A 284 -21.50 7.26 8.74
CA LEU A 284 -21.49 8.01 7.47
C LEU A 284 -20.79 7.24 6.33
N ASP A 285 -19.94 6.27 6.65
CA ASP A 285 -19.13 5.55 5.67
C ASP A 285 -19.93 4.47 4.93
N GLU A 286 -20.69 4.92 3.93
CA GLU A 286 -21.34 4.11 2.91
C GLU A 286 -20.53 4.07 1.60
N THR A 287 -19.23 4.37 1.66
CA THR A 287 -18.35 4.35 0.49
C THR A 287 -18.12 2.92 0.01
N VAL A 288 -17.88 2.76 -1.29
CA VAL A 288 -17.70 1.44 -1.91
C VAL A 288 -16.27 1.17 -2.38
N THR A 289 -15.38 2.16 -2.23
CA THR A 289 -13.96 2.06 -2.57
C THR A 289 -13.09 2.42 -1.35
N PRO A 290 -11.91 1.79 -1.18
CA PRO A 290 -10.99 2.16 -0.10
C PRO A 290 -10.50 3.62 -0.17
N MET A 291 -10.35 4.17 -1.37
CA MET A 291 -9.97 5.57 -1.58
C MET A 291 -11.11 6.54 -1.23
N GLY A 292 -12.37 6.17 -1.47
CA GLY A 292 -13.54 6.91 -0.99
C GLY A 292 -13.59 6.96 0.54
N ALA A 293 -13.42 5.82 1.21
CA ALA A 293 -13.38 5.75 2.67
C ALA A 293 -12.27 6.64 3.28
N ARG A 294 -11.07 6.65 2.66
CA ARG A 294 -9.99 7.57 3.05
C ARG A 294 -10.38 9.04 2.89
N CYS A 295 -10.99 9.38 1.76
CA CYS A 295 -11.43 10.74 1.47
C CYS A 295 -12.51 11.21 2.46
N LEU A 296 -13.51 10.37 2.77
CA LEU A 296 -14.53 10.66 3.77
C LEU A 296 -13.92 10.91 5.16
N ARG A 297 -13.03 10.01 5.61
CA ARG A 297 -12.32 10.17 6.89
C ARG A 297 -11.57 11.51 6.94
N GLN A 298 -10.89 11.87 5.86
CA GLN A 298 -10.18 13.14 5.76
C GLN A 298 -11.14 14.34 5.85
N TRP A 299 -12.29 14.28 5.19
CA TRP A 299 -13.29 15.36 5.24
C TRP A 299 -13.87 15.53 6.64
N LEU A 300 -14.08 14.43 7.36
CA LEU A 300 -14.61 14.46 8.72
C LEU A 300 -13.62 15.07 9.72
N LEU A 301 -12.33 14.74 9.58
CA LEU A 301 -11.26 15.27 10.45
C LEU A 301 -10.77 16.66 10.03
N ARG A 302 -11.22 17.17 8.88
CA ARG A 302 -10.87 18.50 8.36
C ARG A 302 -12.12 19.20 7.81
N PRO A 303 -13.07 19.60 8.67
CA PRO A 303 -14.26 20.33 8.25
C PRO A 303 -13.87 21.65 7.59
N LEU A 304 -14.49 21.97 6.45
CA LEU A 304 -14.23 23.24 5.76
C LEU A 304 -14.85 24.42 6.53
N THR A 305 -14.24 25.59 6.42
CA THR A 305 -14.70 26.84 7.06
C THR A 305 -15.26 27.85 6.06
N GLU A 306 -14.93 27.71 4.76
CA GLU A 306 -15.41 28.64 3.73
C GLU A 306 -16.81 28.22 3.23
N PRO A 307 -17.86 29.05 3.43
CA PRO A 307 -19.23 28.70 3.03
C PRO A 307 -19.38 28.31 1.57
N ALA A 308 -18.67 28.98 0.65
CA ALA A 308 -18.72 28.64 -0.77
C ALA A 308 -18.24 27.20 -1.05
N ALA A 309 -17.13 26.79 -0.42
CA ALA A 309 -16.58 25.44 -0.59
C ALA A 309 -17.45 24.36 0.08
N ILE A 310 -18.14 24.70 1.17
CA ILE A 310 -19.15 23.83 1.79
C ILE A 310 -20.36 23.69 0.85
N GLY A 311 -20.84 24.81 0.30
CA GLY A 311 -21.94 24.86 -0.66
C GLY A 311 -21.70 23.99 -1.88
N GLU A 312 -20.50 24.05 -2.48
CA GLU A 312 -20.14 23.19 -3.62
C GLU A 312 -20.29 21.68 -3.31
N ARG A 313 -19.95 21.25 -2.10
CA ARG A 313 -20.15 19.85 -1.67
C ARG A 313 -21.63 19.54 -1.45
N GLN A 314 -22.36 20.45 -0.84
CA GLN A 314 -23.80 20.31 -0.60
C GLN A 314 -24.58 20.19 -1.92
N ASP A 315 -24.29 21.05 -2.90
CA ASP A 315 -24.93 21.02 -4.22
C ASP A 315 -24.70 19.67 -4.92
N ALA A 316 -23.49 19.11 -4.81
CA ALA A 316 -23.17 17.81 -5.38
C ALA A 316 -23.92 16.66 -4.68
N VAL A 317 -24.02 16.70 -3.35
CA VAL A 317 -24.79 15.72 -2.58
C VAL A 317 -26.28 15.83 -2.93
N GLU A 318 -26.83 17.03 -2.98
CA GLU A 318 -28.24 17.28 -3.31
C GLU A 318 -28.58 16.79 -4.72
N ALA A 319 -27.75 17.07 -5.72
CA ALA A 319 -27.95 16.57 -7.08
C ALA A 319 -27.97 15.03 -7.15
N LEU A 320 -27.13 14.35 -6.36
CA LEU A 320 -27.14 12.89 -6.26
C LEU A 320 -28.33 12.35 -5.45
N VAL A 321 -28.83 13.10 -4.45
CA VAL A 321 -30.08 12.77 -3.75
C VAL A 321 -31.27 12.84 -4.69
N ALA A 322 -31.35 13.91 -5.50
CA ALA A 322 -32.42 14.16 -6.47
C ALA A 322 -32.41 13.19 -7.68
N ALA A 323 -31.27 12.53 -7.96
CA ALA A 323 -31.12 11.59 -9.06
C ALA A 323 -30.83 10.14 -8.58
N PRO A 324 -31.80 9.45 -7.95
CA PRO A 324 -31.57 8.15 -7.30
C PRO A 324 -31.07 7.06 -8.27
N ALA A 325 -31.57 7.04 -9.52
CA ALA A 325 -31.09 6.10 -10.54
C ALA A 325 -29.62 6.34 -10.93
N ALA A 326 -29.23 7.61 -11.10
CA ALA A 326 -27.85 7.97 -11.40
C ALA A 326 -26.92 7.64 -10.22
N ARG A 327 -27.34 7.97 -8.99
CA ARG A 327 -26.61 7.62 -7.75
C ARG A 327 -26.40 6.11 -7.62
N ALA A 328 -27.45 5.30 -7.80
CA ALA A 328 -27.37 3.85 -7.72
C ALA A 328 -26.47 3.25 -8.81
N ARG A 329 -26.56 3.76 -10.05
CA ARG A 329 -25.69 3.35 -11.17
C ARG A 329 -24.23 3.68 -10.89
N LEU A 330 -23.93 4.91 -10.46
CA LEU A 330 -22.58 5.35 -10.12
C LEU A 330 -21.99 4.49 -9.00
N ARG A 331 -22.70 4.30 -7.88
CA ARG A 331 -22.26 3.46 -6.76
C ARG A 331 -22.00 2.01 -7.20
N THR A 332 -22.83 1.47 -8.09
CA THR A 332 -22.63 0.10 -8.61
C THR A 332 -21.37 -0.03 -9.45
N LEU A 333 -21.09 0.95 -10.32
CA LEU A 333 -19.86 0.98 -11.11
C LEU A 333 -18.62 1.13 -10.23
N LEU A 334 -18.69 1.99 -9.21
CA LEU A 334 -17.58 2.24 -8.29
C LEU A 334 -17.23 1.02 -7.41
N ARG A 335 -18.17 0.12 -7.09
CA ARG A 335 -17.85 -1.13 -6.36
C ARG A 335 -16.78 -1.98 -7.06
N GLY A 336 -16.68 -1.91 -8.39
CA GLY A 336 -15.67 -2.63 -9.16
C GLY A 336 -14.29 -1.95 -9.23
N VAL A 337 -14.17 -0.70 -8.78
CA VAL A 337 -13.01 0.16 -9.04
C VAL A 337 -11.82 -0.10 -8.09
N GLY A 338 -12.00 -0.83 -6.98
CA GLY A 338 -10.87 -1.21 -6.09
C GLY A 338 -10.05 -0.02 -5.55
N ASP A 339 -8.77 -0.25 -5.23
CA ASP A 339 -7.84 0.76 -4.71
C ASP A 339 -6.82 1.19 -5.78
N LEU A 340 -7.31 1.91 -6.80
CA LEU A 340 -6.49 2.39 -7.92
C LEU A 340 -5.29 3.21 -7.43
N GLU A 341 -5.46 4.00 -6.38
CA GLU A 341 -4.44 4.88 -5.83
C GLU A 341 -3.21 4.08 -5.35
N ARG A 342 -3.41 3.07 -4.50
CA ARG A 342 -2.32 2.25 -3.97
C ARG A 342 -1.68 1.35 -5.02
N LEU A 343 -2.47 0.77 -5.92
CA LEU A 343 -1.96 -0.06 -7.00
C LEU A 343 -1.04 0.77 -7.92
N THR A 344 -1.43 2.02 -8.21
CA THR A 344 -0.60 2.97 -8.98
C THR A 344 0.72 3.28 -8.27
N SER A 345 0.68 3.57 -6.97
CA SER A 345 1.89 3.84 -6.18
C SER A 345 2.83 2.64 -6.16
N ARG A 346 2.30 1.42 -5.95
CA ARG A 346 3.10 0.18 -5.97
C ARG A 346 3.75 -0.09 -7.32
N ALA A 347 3.03 0.16 -8.41
CA ALA A 347 3.58 0.03 -9.76
C ALA A 347 4.76 1.00 -9.97
N THR A 348 4.61 2.24 -9.51
CA THR A 348 5.63 3.30 -9.62
C THR A 348 6.88 3.01 -8.78
N LEU A 349 6.68 2.52 -7.55
CA LEU A 349 7.74 2.08 -6.63
C LEU A 349 8.49 0.84 -7.12
N GLY A 350 7.97 0.14 -8.11
CA GLY A 350 8.55 -1.10 -8.59
C GLY A 350 8.35 -2.29 -7.62
N VAL A 351 7.29 -2.26 -6.82
CA VAL A 351 6.95 -3.32 -5.84
C VAL A 351 5.60 -3.98 -6.13
N ALA A 352 4.97 -3.64 -7.26
CA ALA A 352 3.76 -4.30 -7.72
C ALA A 352 4.06 -5.72 -8.25
N HIS A 353 3.22 -6.67 -7.83
CA HIS A 353 3.15 -8.02 -8.37
C HIS A 353 2.19 -8.10 -9.56
N ALA A 354 2.19 -9.23 -10.26
CA ALA A 354 1.31 -9.42 -11.42
C ALA A 354 -0.17 -9.29 -11.07
N ARG A 355 -0.59 -9.80 -9.89
CA ARG A 355 -1.96 -9.63 -9.39
C ARG A 355 -2.34 -8.18 -9.10
N ASP A 356 -1.38 -7.33 -8.72
CA ASP A 356 -1.64 -5.90 -8.51
C ASP A 356 -1.97 -5.22 -9.86
N LEU A 357 -1.26 -5.56 -10.94
CA LEU A 357 -1.55 -5.01 -12.27
C LEU A 357 -2.85 -5.58 -12.87
N VAL A 358 -3.20 -6.83 -12.56
CA VAL A 358 -4.53 -7.38 -12.89
C VAL A 358 -5.62 -6.64 -12.10
N GLY A 359 -5.37 -6.33 -10.82
CA GLY A 359 -6.23 -5.46 -10.02
C GLY A 359 -6.40 -4.09 -10.67
N LEU A 360 -5.29 -3.46 -11.09
CA LEU A 360 -5.30 -2.16 -11.76
C LEU A 360 -6.12 -2.22 -13.06
N ARG A 361 -5.94 -3.27 -13.87
CA ARG A 361 -6.76 -3.54 -15.06
C ARG A 361 -8.26 -3.58 -14.72
N ALA A 362 -8.64 -4.22 -13.63
CA ALA A 362 -10.03 -4.26 -13.17
C ALA A 362 -10.53 -2.87 -12.74
N CYS A 363 -9.69 -2.08 -12.07
CA CYS A 363 -10.01 -0.70 -11.69
C CYS A 363 -10.32 0.20 -12.90
N LEU A 364 -9.66 -0.03 -14.04
CA LEU A 364 -9.82 0.77 -15.26
C LEU A 364 -11.09 0.43 -16.05
N ALA A 365 -11.58 -0.80 -15.96
CA ALA A 365 -12.70 -1.28 -16.77
C ALA A 365 -13.99 -0.44 -16.67
N PRO A 366 -14.46 -0.02 -15.48
CA PRO A 366 -15.71 0.76 -15.37
C PRO A 366 -15.53 2.27 -15.62
N LEU A 367 -14.34 2.78 -15.95
CA LEU A 367 -14.09 4.23 -16.01
C LEU A 367 -14.93 4.95 -17.06
N GLY A 368 -15.05 4.38 -18.27
CA GLY A 368 -15.87 4.95 -19.34
C GLY A 368 -17.35 5.05 -18.91
N ASP A 369 -17.87 3.97 -18.34
CA ASP A 369 -19.25 3.92 -17.84
C ASP A 369 -19.50 4.85 -16.65
N ALA A 370 -18.52 5.00 -15.76
CA ALA A 370 -18.58 5.92 -14.63
C ALA A 370 -18.59 7.37 -15.11
N ARG A 371 -17.76 7.71 -16.12
CA ARG A 371 -17.79 9.03 -16.76
C ARG A 371 -19.14 9.30 -17.42
N ALA A 372 -19.73 8.29 -18.05
CA ALA A 372 -21.08 8.38 -18.63
C ALA A 372 -22.18 8.47 -17.56
N ALA A 373 -22.03 7.80 -16.40
CA ALA A 373 -22.98 7.87 -15.29
C ALA A 373 -23.08 9.28 -14.69
N CYS A 374 -22.00 10.04 -14.78
CA CYS A 374 -21.95 11.43 -14.35
C CYS A 374 -22.50 12.41 -15.40
N ALA A 375 -22.90 11.94 -16.58
CA ALA A 375 -23.51 12.80 -17.59
C ALA A 375 -24.88 13.30 -17.13
N GLY A 376 -25.12 14.61 -17.21
CA GLY A 376 -26.35 15.24 -16.72
C GLY A 376 -26.30 15.65 -15.25
N LEU A 377 -25.25 15.31 -14.51
CA LEU A 377 -24.97 15.86 -13.18
C LEU A 377 -24.12 17.13 -13.32
N GLU A 378 -24.72 18.21 -13.82
CA GLU A 378 -24.03 19.45 -14.22
C GLU A 378 -23.67 20.39 -13.06
N VAL A 379 -23.52 19.84 -11.85
CA VAL A 379 -23.02 20.59 -10.68
C VAL A 379 -21.50 20.75 -10.80
N PRO A 380 -20.92 21.94 -10.54
CA PRO A 380 -19.49 22.21 -10.78
C PRO A 380 -18.52 21.16 -10.23
N LEU A 381 -18.74 20.69 -8.99
CA LEU A 381 -17.88 19.70 -8.36
C LEU A 381 -17.95 18.32 -9.04
N LEU A 382 -19.14 17.89 -9.46
CA LEU A 382 -19.34 16.61 -10.17
C LEU A 382 -18.83 16.69 -11.62
N ALA A 383 -19.08 17.81 -12.29
CA ALA A 383 -18.58 18.08 -13.64
C ALA A 383 -17.04 18.09 -13.66
N ARG A 384 -16.41 18.74 -12.67
CA ARG A 384 -14.96 18.70 -12.50
C ARG A 384 -14.44 17.29 -12.23
N ALA A 385 -15.06 16.55 -11.31
CA ALA A 385 -14.65 15.18 -11.04
C ALA A 385 -14.76 14.30 -12.30
N ARG A 386 -15.84 14.45 -13.09
CA ARG A 386 -16.03 13.77 -14.37
C ARG A 386 -14.93 14.12 -15.38
N ALA A 387 -14.54 15.39 -15.48
CA ALA A 387 -13.48 15.84 -16.38
C ALA A 387 -12.08 15.34 -15.96
N GLU A 388 -11.86 15.12 -14.67
CA GLU A 388 -10.62 14.59 -14.12
C GLU A 388 -10.52 13.04 -14.22
N LEU A 389 -11.60 12.34 -14.59
CA LEU A 389 -11.52 10.92 -14.97
C LEU A 389 -10.81 10.83 -16.32
N ALA A 390 -9.55 10.37 -16.36
CA ALA A 390 -8.78 10.24 -17.60
C ALA A 390 -9.29 9.11 -18.51
N ASP A 391 -9.05 9.22 -19.81
CA ASP A 391 -9.30 8.11 -20.75
C ASP A 391 -8.08 7.20 -20.75
N LEU A 392 -8.29 5.97 -20.28
CA LEU A 392 -7.23 4.99 -20.01
C LEU A 392 -7.54 3.65 -20.68
N GLU A 393 -8.39 3.65 -21.72
CA GLU A 393 -8.72 2.41 -22.44
C GLU A 393 -7.49 1.81 -23.13
N ASP A 394 -6.56 2.65 -23.60
CA ASP A 394 -5.28 2.20 -24.18
C ASP A 394 -4.44 1.41 -23.16
N LEU A 395 -4.36 1.91 -21.92
CA LEU A 395 -3.67 1.23 -20.82
C LEU A 395 -4.43 -0.03 -20.39
N ALA A 396 -5.76 0.02 -20.31
CA ALA A 396 -6.58 -1.13 -19.98
C ALA A 396 -6.43 -2.25 -21.03
N ALA A 397 -6.42 -1.89 -22.32
CA ALA A 397 -6.19 -2.81 -23.43
C ALA A 397 -4.78 -3.42 -23.39
N LEU A 398 -3.76 -2.62 -23.08
CA LEU A 398 -2.39 -3.11 -22.89
C LEU A 398 -2.33 -4.16 -21.78
N LEU A 399 -2.91 -3.89 -20.61
CA LEU A 399 -2.90 -4.82 -19.48
C LEU A 399 -3.72 -6.08 -19.77
N ARG A 400 -4.83 -5.94 -20.53
CA ARG A 400 -5.66 -7.06 -20.97
C ARG A 400 -4.92 -7.99 -21.92
N ALA A 401 -4.18 -7.42 -22.88
CA ALA A 401 -3.42 -8.16 -23.86
C ALA A 401 -2.14 -8.79 -23.26
N ALA A 402 -1.42 -8.05 -22.41
CA ALA A 402 -0.13 -8.49 -21.90
C ALA A 402 -0.21 -9.49 -20.74
N LEU A 403 -1.14 -9.31 -19.79
CA LEU A 403 -1.15 -10.09 -18.54
C LEU A 403 -2.07 -11.30 -18.62
N ALA A 404 -1.64 -12.41 -18.01
CA ALA A 404 -2.50 -13.54 -17.72
C ALA A 404 -3.66 -13.13 -16.80
N ASP A 405 -4.80 -13.83 -16.87
CA ASP A 405 -5.98 -13.49 -16.06
C ASP A 405 -5.82 -13.87 -14.60
N GLU A 406 -5.13 -14.98 -14.33
CA GLU A 406 -4.83 -15.46 -12.98
C GLU A 406 -3.33 -15.73 -12.83
N PRO A 407 -2.49 -14.69 -12.74
CA PRO A 407 -1.05 -14.88 -12.59
C PRO A 407 -0.72 -15.42 -11.18
N PRO A 408 0.38 -16.18 -11.04
CA PRO A 408 0.82 -16.66 -9.75
C PRO A 408 1.22 -15.52 -8.80
N LEU A 409 1.32 -15.86 -7.51
CA LEU A 409 1.75 -14.92 -6.47
C LEU A 409 3.22 -14.55 -6.63
N ALA A 410 4.06 -15.53 -6.96
CA ALA A 410 5.49 -15.34 -7.05
C ALA A 410 5.93 -15.09 -8.50
N LEU A 411 6.69 -14.01 -8.73
CA LEU A 411 7.13 -13.62 -10.07
C LEU A 411 8.08 -14.64 -10.73
N HIS A 412 8.74 -15.49 -9.94
CA HIS A 412 9.68 -16.49 -10.46
C HIS A 412 9.00 -17.78 -10.94
N GLU A 413 7.70 -17.96 -10.71
CA GLU A 413 6.96 -19.17 -11.12
C GLU A 413 6.61 -19.15 -12.63
N GLY A 414 6.74 -17.99 -13.31
CA GLY A 414 6.32 -17.81 -14.70
C GLY A 414 4.79 -17.81 -14.87
N GLY A 415 4.28 -17.78 -16.10
CA GLY A 415 2.84 -17.60 -16.36
C GLY A 415 2.33 -16.19 -16.02
N LEU A 416 3.19 -15.18 -16.09
CA LEU A 416 2.83 -13.77 -15.84
C LEU A 416 2.23 -13.11 -17.09
N ILE A 417 2.80 -13.44 -18.25
CA ILE A 417 2.49 -12.84 -19.54
C ILE A 417 1.58 -13.79 -20.34
N ARG A 418 0.61 -13.23 -21.06
CA ARG A 418 -0.32 -13.99 -21.90
C ARG A 418 0.38 -14.55 -23.14
N GLU A 419 0.05 -15.78 -23.51
CA GLU A 419 0.47 -16.39 -24.77
C GLU A 419 0.04 -15.51 -25.97
N GLY A 420 0.89 -15.38 -26.99
CA GLY A 420 0.63 -14.53 -28.15
C GLY A 420 1.00 -13.06 -27.98
N TRP A 421 1.41 -12.61 -26.79
CA TRP A 421 1.82 -11.22 -26.57
C TRP A 421 3.23 -10.93 -27.09
N ASP A 422 4.14 -11.90 -26.96
CA ASP A 422 5.54 -11.76 -27.39
C ASP A 422 6.00 -12.98 -28.18
N ALA A 423 6.52 -12.73 -29.39
CA ALA A 423 6.95 -13.78 -30.30
C ALA A 423 8.16 -14.58 -29.76
N GLY A 424 9.03 -13.95 -28.97
CA GLY A 424 10.17 -14.62 -28.34
C GLY A 424 9.71 -15.59 -27.25
N LEU A 425 8.75 -15.19 -26.44
CA LEU A 425 8.12 -16.03 -25.42
C LEU A 425 7.38 -17.23 -26.04
N ASP A 426 6.64 -16.98 -27.13
CA ASP A 426 5.94 -18.03 -27.87
C ASP A 426 6.93 -19.02 -28.49
N ALA A 427 8.04 -18.55 -29.08
CA ALA A 427 9.09 -19.40 -29.64
C ALA A 427 9.72 -20.30 -28.56
N ILE A 428 10.05 -19.77 -27.38
CA ILE A 428 10.60 -20.54 -26.25
C ILE A 428 9.60 -21.61 -25.79
N THR A 429 8.32 -21.24 -25.69
CA THR A 429 7.25 -22.15 -25.26
C THR A 429 7.00 -23.25 -26.28
N GLY A 430 7.02 -22.91 -27.57
CA GLY A 430 6.94 -23.85 -28.68
C GLY A 430 8.11 -24.84 -28.71
N ASP A 431 9.34 -24.35 -28.55
CA ASP A 431 10.55 -25.18 -28.44
C ASP A 431 10.47 -26.16 -27.27
N ALA A 432 10.04 -25.70 -26.09
CA ALA A 432 9.88 -26.54 -24.92
C ALA A 432 8.83 -27.63 -25.13
N ARG A 433 7.70 -27.28 -25.75
CA ARG A 433 6.62 -28.21 -26.06
C ARG A 433 7.09 -29.29 -27.04
N GLN A 434 7.75 -28.89 -28.13
CA GLN A 434 8.31 -29.82 -29.12
C GLN A 434 9.31 -30.79 -28.48
N ALA A 435 10.16 -30.29 -27.59
CA ALA A 435 11.13 -31.13 -26.88
C ALA A 435 10.45 -32.15 -25.94
N ARG A 436 9.42 -31.73 -25.19
CA ARG A 436 8.65 -32.62 -24.30
C ARG A 436 7.89 -33.69 -25.10
N GLU A 437 7.27 -33.31 -26.22
CA GLU A 437 6.59 -34.24 -27.13
C GLU A 437 7.56 -35.27 -27.72
N TRP A 438 8.76 -34.83 -28.11
CA TRP A 438 9.81 -35.73 -28.57
C TRP A 438 10.25 -36.72 -27.49
N ILE A 439 10.47 -36.26 -26.25
CA ILE A 439 10.86 -37.12 -25.10
C ILE A 439 9.74 -38.12 -24.77
N ALA A 440 8.47 -37.69 -24.80
CA ALA A 440 7.33 -38.57 -24.54
C ALA A 440 7.23 -39.71 -25.57
N GLY A 441 7.57 -39.43 -26.84
CA GLY A 441 7.63 -40.44 -27.89
C GLY A 441 8.87 -41.35 -27.84
N LEU A 442 9.90 -41.00 -27.07
CA LEU A 442 11.19 -41.71 -27.06
C LEU A 442 11.05 -43.15 -26.55
N GLU A 443 10.25 -43.39 -25.51
CA GLU A 443 10.04 -44.73 -24.95
C GLU A 443 9.52 -45.72 -26.00
N GLY A 444 8.54 -45.29 -26.80
CA GLY A 444 7.96 -46.12 -27.86
C GLY A 444 8.95 -46.41 -28.98
N ARG A 445 9.66 -45.38 -29.45
CA ARG A 445 10.67 -45.51 -30.52
C ARG A 445 11.81 -46.43 -30.10
N GLU A 446 12.35 -46.25 -28.90
CA GLU A 446 13.47 -47.06 -28.43
C GLU A 446 13.07 -48.49 -28.08
N ARG A 447 11.85 -48.72 -27.56
CA ARG A 447 11.33 -50.08 -27.39
C ARG A 447 11.21 -50.83 -28.71
N ALA A 448 10.65 -50.19 -29.73
CA ALA A 448 10.50 -50.79 -31.05
C ALA A 448 11.87 -51.07 -31.70
N ARG A 449 12.83 -50.16 -31.56
CA ARG A 449 14.18 -50.28 -32.11
C ARG A 449 15.02 -51.37 -31.43
N THR A 450 15.00 -51.42 -30.10
CA THR A 450 15.89 -52.32 -29.32
C THR A 450 15.25 -53.68 -28.98
N GLY A 451 13.92 -53.77 -29.04
CA GLY A 451 13.17 -54.95 -28.61
C GLY A 451 13.25 -55.22 -27.11
N ILE A 452 13.53 -54.20 -26.29
CA ILE A 452 13.62 -54.28 -24.83
C ILE A 452 12.28 -53.82 -24.21
N PRO A 453 11.38 -54.73 -23.81
CA PRO A 453 10.05 -54.36 -23.29
C PRO A 453 10.12 -53.62 -21.95
N SER A 454 11.17 -53.83 -21.16
CA SER A 454 11.35 -53.17 -19.86
C SER A 454 11.77 -51.70 -19.95
N LEU A 455 12.16 -51.21 -21.13
CA LEU A 455 12.74 -49.87 -21.31
C LEU A 455 11.74 -48.80 -20.90
N ARG A 456 12.10 -47.91 -19.97
CA ARG A 456 11.25 -46.80 -19.50
C ARG A 456 12.02 -45.49 -19.57
N VAL A 457 11.38 -44.42 -20.01
CA VAL A 457 11.96 -43.06 -19.93
C VAL A 457 11.43 -42.39 -18.66
N ARG A 458 12.30 -42.05 -17.72
CA ARG A 458 11.91 -41.41 -16.45
C ARG A 458 12.72 -40.15 -16.17
N PHE A 459 12.09 -39.19 -15.51
CA PHE A 459 12.72 -37.99 -14.98
C PHE A 459 13.10 -38.16 -13.50
N ASN A 460 14.25 -37.64 -13.11
CA ASN A 460 14.70 -37.55 -11.73
C ASN A 460 15.28 -36.16 -11.48
N ARG A 461 14.97 -35.55 -10.33
CA ARG A 461 15.41 -34.18 -10.01
C ARG A 461 16.93 -33.98 -9.99
N VAL A 462 17.72 -35.01 -9.71
CA VAL A 462 19.19 -34.91 -9.60
C VAL A 462 19.88 -35.29 -10.90
N PHE A 463 19.38 -36.32 -11.59
CA PHE A 463 20.03 -36.91 -12.76
C PHE A 463 19.31 -36.64 -14.09
N GLY A 464 18.21 -35.88 -14.05
CA GLY A 464 17.46 -35.51 -15.23
C GLY A 464 16.64 -36.66 -15.84
N TYR A 465 16.34 -36.54 -17.13
CA TYR A 465 15.78 -37.62 -17.94
C TYR A 465 16.82 -38.73 -18.15
N GLY A 466 16.35 -39.97 -18.15
CA GLY A 466 17.18 -41.13 -18.45
C GLY A 466 16.34 -42.33 -18.85
N ILE A 467 16.98 -43.22 -19.61
CA ILE A 467 16.41 -44.46 -20.10
C ILE A 467 16.76 -45.56 -19.09
N GLU A 468 15.77 -46.08 -18.40
CA GLU A 468 15.90 -47.15 -17.41
C GLU A 468 15.66 -48.51 -18.08
N ILE A 469 16.62 -49.42 -17.91
CA ILE A 469 16.57 -50.78 -18.45
C ILE A 469 16.89 -51.74 -17.31
N THR A 470 16.08 -52.78 -17.11
CA THR A 470 16.31 -53.76 -16.04
C THR A 470 17.57 -54.58 -16.28
N HIS A 471 18.22 -55.05 -15.20
CA HIS A 471 19.46 -55.83 -15.28
C HIS A 471 19.39 -57.07 -16.21
N ALA A 472 18.20 -57.65 -16.37
CA ALA A 472 17.95 -58.78 -17.27
C ALA A 472 18.19 -58.47 -18.76
N HIS A 473 18.20 -57.20 -19.16
CA HIS A 473 18.32 -56.77 -20.55
C HIS A 473 19.55 -55.90 -20.82
N THR A 474 20.45 -55.76 -19.85
CA THR A 474 21.68 -54.95 -19.94
C THR A 474 22.58 -55.37 -21.10
N ALA A 475 22.64 -56.67 -21.42
CA ALA A 475 23.43 -57.18 -22.55
C ALA A 475 22.89 -56.77 -23.94
N ARG A 476 21.63 -56.31 -24.01
CA ARG A 476 20.98 -55.85 -25.26
C ARG A 476 21.01 -54.33 -25.40
N VAL A 477 21.66 -53.62 -24.47
CA VAL A 477 21.77 -52.16 -24.50
C VAL A 477 22.71 -51.74 -25.63
N PRO A 478 22.29 -50.83 -26.51
CA PRO A 478 23.13 -50.32 -27.59
C PRO A 478 24.40 -49.62 -27.10
N ALA A 479 25.47 -49.61 -27.90
CA ALA A 479 26.76 -49.04 -27.49
C ALA A 479 26.72 -47.50 -27.34
N GLU A 480 25.79 -46.83 -28.03
CA GLU A 480 25.60 -45.38 -27.96
C GLU A 480 24.93 -44.90 -26.65
N TYR A 481 24.49 -45.83 -25.78
CA TYR A 481 23.88 -45.51 -24.50
C TYR A 481 24.97 -45.29 -23.44
N VAL A 482 25.10 -44.05 -22.98
CA VAL A 482 26.07 -43.70 -21.94
C VAL A 482 25.44 -43.97 -20.57
N ARG A 483 26.02 -44.90 -19.80
CA ARG A 483 25.54 -45.23 -18.45
C ARG A 483 25.72 -44.04 -17.51
N ARG A 484 24.64 -43.63 -16.84
CA ARG A 484 24.59 -42.46 -15.95
C ARG A 484 24.46 -42.85 -14.47
N GLN A 485 23.71 -43.90 -14.16
CA GLN A 485 23.44 -44.33 -12.78
C GLN A 485 23.05 -45.81 -12.72
N THR A 486 23.53 -46.53 -11.71
CA THR A 486 23.09 -47.90 -11.39
C THR A 486 22.06 -47.87 -10.27
N LEU A 487 20.93 -48.57 -10.46
CA LEU A 487 19.84 -48.72 -9.49
C LEU A 487 19.74 -50.18 -9.02
N THR A 488 19.01 -50.41 -7.93
CA THR A 488 18.88 -51.72 -7.28
C THR A 488 18.32 -52.82 -8.20
N GLY A 489 17.59 -52.48 -9.25
CA GLY A 489 17.01 -53.42 -10.22
C GLY A 489 17.16 -53.04 -11.70
N ALA A 490 17.83 -51.91 -12.00
CA ALA A 490 17.94 -51.37 -13.35
C ALA A 490 19.23 -50.56 -13.51
N GLU A 491 19.63 -50.38 -14.75
CA GLU A 491 20.67 -49.43 -15.17
C GLU A 491 20.02 -48.25 -15.89
N ARG A 492 20.54 -47.05 -15.66
CA ARG A 492 20.05 -45.82 -16.27
C ARG A 492 21.06 -45.26 -17.26
N TYR A 493 20.58 -44.97 -18.46
CA TYR A 493 21.38 -44.51 -19.58
C TYR A 493 20.90 -43.16 -20.10
N VAL A 494 21.77 -42.45 -20.82
CA VAL A 494 21.46 -41.24 -21.58
C VAL A 494 22.06 -41.37 -22.99
N THR A 495 21.38 -40.82 -23.98
CA THR A 495 21.90 -40.68 -25.36
C THR A 495 22.20 -39.21 -25.63
N GLU A 496 23.04 -38.92 -26.63
CA GLU A 496 23.33 -37.53 -27.02
C GLU A 496 22.05 -36.78 -27.41
N GLU A 497 21.19 -37.42 -28.20
CA GLU A 497 19.90 -36.85 -28.63
C GLU A 497 18.98 -36.56 -27.43
N LEU A 498 18.87 -37.49 -26.46
CA LEU A 498 18.10 -37.24 -25.23
C LEU A 498 18.70 -36.08 -24.43
N ARG A 499 20.02 -35.92 -24.43
CA ARG A 499 20.71 -34.84 -23.72
C ARG A 499 20.44 -33.48 -24.37
N GLU A 500 20.42 -33.40 -25.70
CA GLU A 500 20.07 -32.19 -26.44
C GLU A 500 18.62 -31.76 -26.19
N TYR A 501 17.67 -32.69 -26.30
CA TYR A 501 16.26 -32.40 -26.03
C TYR A 501 15.99 -32.11 -24.55
N GLU A 502 16.70 -32.76 -23.62
CA GLU A 502 16.71 -32.42 -22.20
C GLU A 502 17.19 -30.98 -21.97
N ALA A 503 18.31 -30.61 -22.59
CA ALA A 503 18.86 -29.25 -22.47
C ALA A 503 17.91 -28.20 -23.06
N ARG A 504 17.26 -28.49 -24.20
CA ARG A 504 16.25 -27.62 -24.80
C ARG A 504 15.03 -27.46 -23.89
N ALA A 505 14.51 -28.54 -23.31
CA ALA A 505 13.33 -28.51 -22.46
C ALA A 505 13.60 -27.81 -21.11
N LEU A 506 14.69 -28.17 -20.42
CA LEU A 506 15.03 -27.60 -19.11
C LEU A 506 15.54 -26.16 -19.23
N GLY A 507 16.37 -25.86 -20.23
CA GLY A 507 16.86 -24.51 -20.48
C GLY A 507 15.80 -23.56 -21.05
N ALA A 508 14.71 -24.08 -21.63
CA ALA A 508 13.59 -23.25 -22.04
C ALA A 508 12.82 -22.68 -20.85
N ASP A 509 12.61 -23.43 -19.76
CA ASP A 509 11.87 -22.92 -18.60
C ASP A 509 12.60 -21.75 -17.93
N GLU A 510 13.94 -21.82 -17.78
CA GLU A 510 14.74 -20.71 -17.24
C GLU A 510 14.75 -19.48 -18.15
N ARG A 511 14.89 -19.68 -19.48
CA ARG A 511 14.82 -18.59 -20.47
C ARG A 511 13.44 -17.94 -20.50
N ARG A 512 12.38 -18.76 -20.40
CA ARG A 512 10.99 -18.32 -20.33
C ARG A 512 10.76 -17.44 -19.12
N GLN A 513 11.13 -17.91 -17.92
CA GLN A 513 10.97 -17.16 -16.67
C GLN A 513 11.71 -15.82 -16.70
N ARG A 514 12.93 -15.80 -17.27
CA ARG A 514 13.71 -14.56 -17.40
C ARG A 514 13.03 -13.57 -18.35
N LEU A 515 12.64 -14.01 -19.55
CA LEU A 515 12.00 -13.15 -20.53
C LEU A 515 10.63 -12.66 -20.04
N GLU A 516 9.84 -13.52 -19.39
CA GLU A 516 8.57 -13.10 -18.78
C GLU A 516 8.77 -12.02 -17.72
N LEU A 517 9.81 -12.13 -16.88
CA LEU A 517 10.13 -11.12 -15.88
C LEU A 517 10.50 -9.80 -16.54
N GLU A 518 11.34 -9.81 -17.58
CA GLU A 518 11.73 -8.62 -18.35
C GLU A 518 10.51 -7.93 -19.00
N LEU A 519 9.62 -8.72 -19.62
CA LEU A 519 8.38 -8.24 -20.22
C LEU A 519 7.43 -7.67 -19.16
N PHE A 520 7.31 -8.32 -18.01
CA PHE A 520 6.51 -7.84 -16.89
C PHE A 520 7.05 -6.53 -16.31
N GLU A 521 8.37 -6.39 -16.18
CA GLU A 521 9.01 -5.13 -15.79
C GLU A 521 8.77 -4.01 -16.80
N ASP A 522 8.72 -4.31 -18.10
CA ASP A 522 8.31 -3.35 -19.13
C ASP A 522 6.86 -2.89 -18.96
N VAL A 523 5.92 -3.83 -18.74
CA VAL A 523 4.51 -3.50 -18.45
C VAL A 523 4.41 -2.59 -17.23
N ARG A 524 5.15 -2.89 -16.15
CA ARG A 524 5.20 -2.03 -14.95
C ARG A 524 5.71 -0.63 -15.24
N ARG A 525 6.77 -0.50 -16.05
CA ARG A 525 7.30 0.83 -16.45
C ARG A 525 6.27 1.63 -17.25
N ARG A 526 5.50 0.98 -18.13
CA ARG A 526 4.42 1.64 -18.89
C ARG A 526 3.28 2.12 -18.00
N VAL A 527 2.90 1.35 -16.99
CA VAL A 527 1.92 1.78 -15.97
C VAL A 527 2.47 2.96 -15.16
N ALA A 528 3.70 2.87 -14.67
CA ALA A 528 4.35 3.93 -13.89
C ALA A 528 4.45 5.26 -14.67
N ALA A 529 4.64 5.21 -15.98
CA ALA A 529 4.66 6.40 -16.84
C ALA A 529 3.31 7.15 -16.87
N ARG A 530 2.20 6.44 -16.64
CA ARG A 530 0.83 7.02 -16.58
C ARG A 530 0.40 7.36 -15.14
N ALA A 531 1.29 7.25 -14.16
CA ALA A 531 0.96 7.48 -12.74
C ALA A 531 0.27 8.84 -12.46
N PRO A 532 0.68 9.98 -13.05
CA PRO A 532 -0.01 11.25 -12.82
C PRO A 532 -1.51 11.20 -13.20
N GLU A 533 -1.84 10.64 -14.36
CA GLU A 533 -3.23 10.51 -14.84
C GLU A 533 -4.05 9.54 -13.98
N LEU A 534 -3.42 8.41 -13.59
CA LEU A 534 -4.03 7.41 -12.71
C LEU A 534 -4.36 7.99 -11.33
N LEU A 535 -3.47 8.79 -10.74
CA LEU A 535 -3.67 9.41 -9.43
C LEU A 535 -4.68 10.56 -9.47
N VAL A 536 -4.74 11.34 -10.55
CA VAL A 536 -5.82 12.32 -10.76
C VAL A 536 -7.17 11.60 -10.85
N THR A 537 -7.23 10.52 -11.63
CA THR A 537 -8.44 9.68 -11.78
C THR A 537 -8.85 9.06 -10.45
N ALA A 538 -7.92 8.50 -9.67
CA ALA A 538 -8.20 7.94 -8.35
C ALA A 538 -8.81 8.97 -7.38
N ARG A 539 -8.26 10.19 -7.33
CA ARG A 539 -8.82 11.28 -6.50
C ARG A 539 -10.20 11.72 -6.97
N ALA A 540 -10.48 11.71 -8.27
CA ALA A 540 -11.81 12.00 -8.80
C ALA A 540 -12.81 10.91 -8.40
N LEU A 541 -12.44 9.64 -8.53
CA LEU A 541 -13.27 8.50 -8.11
C LEU A 541 -13.53 8.51 -6.60
N ALA A 542 -12.51 8.80 -5.79
CA ALA A 542 -12.65 8.93 -4.34
C ALA A 542 -13.65 10.03 -3.94
N ARG A 543 -13.64 11.18 -4.64
CA ARG A 543 -14.63 12.25 -4.45
C ARG A 543 -16.03 11.83 -4.86
N LEU A 544 -16.18 11.20 -6.03
CA LEU A 544 -17.48 10.70 -6.52
C LEU A 544 -18.07 9.67 -5.55
N ASP A 545 -17.25 8.75 -5.04
CA ASP A 545 -17.67 7.75 -4.06
C ASP A 545 -18.09 8.40 -2.75
N THR A 546 -17.28 9.32 -2.22
CA THR A 546 -17.59 10.05 -0.97
C THR A 546 -18.90 10.84 -1.08
N LEU A 547 -19.09 11.57 -2.18
CA LEU A 547 -20.33 12.31 -2.43
C LEU A 547 -21.53 11.37 -2.61
N GLY A 548 -21.34 10.25 -3.31
CA GLY A 548 -22.35 9.20 -3.48
C GLY A 548 -22.74 8.52 -2.16
N ALA A 549 -21.79 8.30 -1.26
CA ALA A 549 -22.01 7.77 0.07
C ALA A 549 -22.79 8.76 0.94
N LEU A 550 -22.38 10.04 0.99
CA LEU A 550 -23.10 11.07 1.73
C LEU A 550 -24.53 11.28 1.21
N ALA A 551 -24.74 11.22 -0.11
CA ALA A 551 -26.07 11.29 -0.71
C ALA A 551 -26.94 10.07 -0.36
N GLU A 552 -26.36 8.87 -0.31
CA GLU A 552 -27.07 7.66 0.12
C GLU A 552 -27.48 7.75 1.59
N VAL A 553 -26.54 8.17 2.47
CA VAL A 553 -26.81 8.40 3.89
C VAL A 553 -27.90 9.44 4.07
N ALA A 554 -27.82 10.57 3.37
CA ALA A 554 -28.81 11.63 3.48
C ALA A 554 -30.21 11.15 3.05
N HIS A 555 -30.30 10.38 1.97
CA HIS A 555 -31.55 9.81 1.50
C HIS A 555 -32.14 8.78 2.48
N VAL A 556 -31.34 7.80 2.93
CA VAL A 556 -31.79 6.70 3.79
C VAL A 556 -32.17 7.18 5.19
N ARG A 557 -31.44 8.17 5.73
CA ARG A 557 -31.63 8.68 7.10
C ARG A 557 -32.48 9.96 7.17
N GLY A 558 -32.93 10.48 6.03
CA GLY A 558 -33.67 11.73 5.98
C GLY A 558 -32.89 12.93 6.54
N HIS A 559 -31.59 13.02 6.21
CA HIS A 559 -30.82 14.22 6.52
C HIS A 559 -31.21 15.35 5.57
N VAL A 560 -31.15 16.58 6.07
CA VAL A 560 -31.49 17.78 5.31
C VAL A 560 -30.24 18.61 4.99
N ARG A 561 -30.28 19.36 3.89
CA ARG A 561 -29.21 20.30 3.52
C ARG A 561 -29.19 21.47 4.52
N PRO A 562 -28.10 21.71 5.26
CA PRO A 562 -28.01 22.87 6.13
C PRO A 562 -27.66 24.13 5.32
N VAL A 563 -28.17 25.28 5.77
CA VAL A 563 -27.72 26.59 5.28
C VAL A 563 -26.48 26.99 6.06
N VAL A 564 -25.41 27.33 5.36
CA VAL A 564 -24.15 27.78 5.97
C VAL A 564 -23.79 29.13 5.37
N ASP A 565 -23.66 30.12 6.24
CA ASP A 565 -23.28 31.49 5.88
C ASP A 565 -22.23 32.04 6.86
N ARG A 566 -22.06 33.36 6.93
CA ARG A 566 -21.10 34.03 7.82
C ARG A 566 -21.76 34.68 9.03
N SER A 567 -23.02 34.35 9.32
CA SER A 567 -23.71 34.80 10.53
C SER A 567 -23.15 34.08 11.77
N ASP A 568 -23.50 34.58 12.95
CA ASP A 568 -23.20 33.96 14.24
C ASP A 568 -24.36 33.10 14.77
N ALA A 569 -25.35 32.80 13.92
CA ALA A 569 -26.53 32.03 14.29
C ALA A 569 -26.31 30.51 14.10
N LEU A 570 -26.67 29.73 15.12
CA LEU A 570 -26.83 28.28 15.04
C LEU A 570 -28.30 27.96 15.32
N GLN A 571 -29.02 27.54 14.28
CA GLN A 571 -30.40 27.09 14.38
C GLN A 571 -30.50 25.64 13.91
N ILE A 572 -30.93 24.76 14.82
CA ILE A 572 -31.21 23.36 14.56
C ILE A 572 -32.66 23.12 14.98
N VAL A 573 -33.49 22.65 14.05
CA VAL A 573 -34.88 22.27 14.32
C VAL A 573 -35.00 20.77 14.18
N GLU A 574 -35.60 20.13 15.16
CA GLU A 574 -35.73 18.68 15.29
C GLU A 574 -34.39 17.92 15.10
N GLY A 575 -33.33 18.45 15.72
CA GLY A 575 -31.98 17.90 15.68
C GLY A 575 -31.87 16.55 16.37
N ARG A 576 -31.07 15.63 15.79
CA ARG A 576 -30.88 14.27 16.27
C ARG A 576 -29.39 13.93 16.31
N HIS A 577 -28.96 13.20 17.33
CA HIS A 577 -27.58 12.73 17.41
C HIS A 577 -27.37 11.57 16.42
N PRO A 578 -26.56 11.73 15.35
CA PRO A 578 -26.53 10.81 14.21
C PRO A 578 -26.09 9.39 14.60
N VAL A 579 -25.12 9.28 15.52
CA VAL A 579 -24.65 7.97 15.99
C VAL A 579 -25.68 7.26 16.87
N LEU A 580 -26.39 7.99 17.74
CA LEU A 580 -27.39 7.39 18.60
C LEU A 580 -28.58 6.90 17.77
N GLU A 581 -29.02 7.70 16.78
CA GLU A 581 -30.09 7.32 15.85
C GLU A 581 -29.71 6.07 15.03
N ALA A 582 -28.45 5.94 14.62
CA ALA A 582 -27.97 4.76 13.91
C ALA A 582 -27.91 3.49 14.76
N ARG A 583 -27.62 3.62 16.07
CA ARG A 583 -27.50 2.49 17.00
C ARG A 583 -28.84 2.11 17.62
N ALA A 584 -29.73 3.06 17.81
CA ALA A 584 -31.00 2.85 18.47
C ALA A 584 -31.96 2.11 17.53
N GLY A 585 -32.42 0.93 17.94
CA GLY A 585 -33.56 0.25 17.31
C GLY A 585 -34.91 0.94 17.60
N THR A 586 -34.87 2.12 18.22
CA THR A 586 -36.02 2.92 18.65
C THR A 586 -35.79 4.39 18.26
N PRO A 587 -36.86 5.17 17.97
CA PRO A 587 -36.73 6.58 17.62
C PRO A 587 -35.99 7.39 18.69
N VAL A 588 -35.03 8.22 18.27
CA VAL A 588 -34.38 9.22 19.13
C VAL A 588 -35.25 10.47 19.15
N THR A 589 -35.61 10.96 20.34
CA THR A 589 -36.38 12.19 20.48
C THR A 589 -35.58 13.38 19.94
N PRO A 590 -36.09 14.11 18.94
CA PRO A 590 -35.40 15.27 18.37
C PRO A 590 -35.45 16.46 19.33
N ASN A 591 -34.46 17.36 19.24
CA ASN A 591 -34.40 18.59 20.04
C ASN A 591 -33.99 19.79 19.18
N ASP A 592 -34.52 20.95 19.53
CA ASP A 592 -34.17 22.22 18.89
C ASP A 592 -32.97 22.87 19.59
N VAL A 593 -32.19 23.64 18.83
CA VAL A 593 -31.12 24.51 19.32
C VAL A 593 -31.24 25.85 18.61
N ALA A 594 -31.20 26.96 19.36
CA ALA A 594 -31.08 28.30 18.80
C ALA A 594 -30.03 29.07 19.60
N LEU A 595 -28.93 29.44 18.95
CA LEU A 595 -27.91 30.34 19.46
C LEU A 595 -27.68 31.45 18.44
N ASP A 596 -27.37 32.65 18.91
CA ASP A 596 -27.02 33.79 18.06
C ASP A 596 -26.12 34.78 18.83
N GLY A 597 -25.88 35.95 18.24
CA GLY A 597 -25.09 37.01 18.85
C GLY A 597 -25.59 37.47 20.22
N GLU A 598 -26.88 37.35 20.52
CA GLU A 598 -27.51 37.75 21.78
C GLU A 598 -27.58 36.59 22.79
N ALA A 599 -27.85 35.37 22.32
CA ALA A 599 -27.99 34.15 23.11
C ALA A 599 -26.84 33.15 22.86
N ARG A 600 -25.64 33.50 23.32
CA ARG A 600 -24.41 32.71 23.09
C ARG A 600 -24.17 31.56 24.07
N ILE A 601 -24.86 31.55 25.21
CA ILE A 601 -24.60 30.61 26.32
C ILE A 601 -25.91 29.94 26.74
N VAL A 602 -25.90 28.61 26.81
CA VAL A 602 -27.01 27.80 27.31
C VAL A 602 -26.60 27.15 28.63
N ILE A 603 -27.38 27.37 29.68
CA ILE A 603 -27.23 26.67 30.97
C ILE A 603 -28.13 25.43 30.95
N LEU A 604 -27.55 24.28 30.61
CA LEU A 604 -28.28 23.02 30.50
C LEU A 604 -28.36 22.31 31.86
N THR A 605 -29.57 22.21 32.44
CA THR A 605 -29.81 21.52 33.72
C THR A 605 -30.78 20.35 33.53
N GLY A 606 -30.76 19.39 34.46
CA GLY A 606 -31.62 18.21 34.42
C GLY A 606 -31.04 17.03 35.20
N PRO A 607 -31.84 15.99 35.52
CA PRO A 607 -31.39 14.84 36.29
C PRO A 607 -30.32 14.02 35.55
N ASN A 608 -29.62 13.11 36.24
CA ASN A 608 -28.74 12.17 35.55
C ASN A 608 -29.53 11.34 34.53
N MET A 609 -28.88 10.96 33.41
CA MET A 609 -29.49 10.21 32.31
C MET A 609 -30.60 10.95 31.52
N SER A 610 -30.80 12.26 31.73
CA SER A 610 -31.72 13.09 30.94
C SER A 610 -31.26 13.44 29.52
N GLY A 611 -30.15 12.86 29.04
CA GLY A 611 -29.64 13.15 27.70
C GLY A 611 -28.83 14.43 27.54
N LYS A 612 -28.51 15.16 28.62
CA LYS A 612 -27.70 16.41 28.56
C LYS A 612 -26.42 16.29 27.72
N SER A 613 -25.61 15.25 27.95
CA SER A 613 -24.37 15.03 27.19
C SER A 613 -24.60 14.63 25.74
N VAL A 614 -25.75 14.03 25.43
CA VAL A 614 -26.17 13.69 24.06
C VAL A 614 -26.68 14.92 23.32
N TYR A 615 -27.27 15.89 24.03
CA TYR A 615 -27.69 17.15 23.44
C TYR A 615 -26.50 18.08 23.12
N LEU A 616 -25.44 18.05 23.95
CA LEU A 616 -24.21 18.82 23.72
C LEU A 616 -23.33 18.28 22.59
N ARG A 617 -23.45 16.98 22.30
CA ARG A 617 -22.71 16.30 21.24
C ARG A 617 -23.56 16.27 19.98
#